data_AF-D2PTF2-F1
#
_entry.id   AF-D2PTF2-F1
#
_cell.length_a   1.000
_cell.length_b   1.000
_cell.length_c   1.000
_cell.angle_alpha   90.00
_cell.angle_beta   90.00
_cell.angle_gamma   90.00
#
_symmetry.space_group_name_H-M   'P 1'
#
loop_
_entity.id
_entity.type
_entity.pdbx_description
1 polymer ?
#
loop_
_entity_poly.entity_id
_entity_poly.type
_entity_poly.pdbx_seq_one_letter_code
_entity_poly.pdbx_strand_id
1 'polypeptide(L)'
;MTGREVEWVRLWDGRRWPGRVRDGLPEFKFGQAPSGLSTRRQLRERGLCRGGQEPFARLTWKRDRRFAWLYVDDKAKTKRTATDKQLGAVQKALAARKVCAECGPVEHFVRTTDRLCGDCHAAGVTPTEGGTDAWRTLHGWQAADTDDDAEDVEESAEQREATAAVERAAATVATVVADNQHADRDGEQAVDEQYAAWRRDDQVADAAADTETGQEWAGLDQGAA
;
A
#
# COMPACT_ATOMS: atom_id res chain seq x y z
N MET A 1 -23.32 28.21 -36.17
CA MET A 1 -22.98 26.77 -36.28
C MET A 1 -21.93 26.65 -37.37
N THR A 2 -20.66 26.81 -37.02
CA THR A 2 -19.54 26.76 -37.97
C THR A 2 -19.36 25.33 -38.43
N GLY A 3 -19.50 25.10 -39.75
CA GLY A 3 -19.35 23.79 -40.36
C GLY A 3 -18.02 23.16 -39.95
N ARG A 4 -18.07 21.90 -39.52
CA ARG A 4 -16.86 21.10 -39.31
C ARG A 4 -16.18 20.93 -40.66
N GLU A 5 -15.13 21.70 -40.90
CA GLU A 5 -14.22 21.41 -41.98
C GLU A 5 -13.64 20.01 -41.73
N VAL A 6 -13.99 19.08 -42.63
CA VAL A 6 -13.43 17.73 -42.66
C VAL A 6 -12.23 17.85 -43.58
N GLU A 7 -11.06 17.91 -42.97
CA GLU A 7 -9.80 17.92 -43.70
C GLU A 7 -9.38 16.47 -43.97
N TRP A 8 -8.87 16.21 -45.15
CA TRP A 8 -8.37 14.89 -45.52
C TRP A 8 -6.91 14.75 -45.10
N VAL A 9 -6.68 14.12 -43.94
CA VAL A 9 -5.34 13.90 -43.42
C VAL A 9 -4.71 12.66 -44.06
N ARG A 10 -3.40 12.71 -44.32
CA ARG A 10 -2.62 11.56 -44.80
C ARG A 10 -2.09 10.77 -43.61
N LEU A 11 -2.34 9.46 -43.59
CA LEU A 11 -1.87 8.53 -42.57
C LEU A 11 -0.44 8.07 -42.85
N TRP A 12 0.19 7.39 -41.87
CA TRP A 12 1.56 6.88 -41.96
C TRP A 12 1.77 5.84 -43.06
N ASP A 13 0.70 5.15 -43.46
CA ASP A 13 0.68 4.13 -44.51
C ASP A 13 0.23 4.68 -45.88
N GLY A 14 0.05 6.00 -45.98
CA GLY A 14 -0.38 6.68 -47.20
C GLY A 14 -1.89 6.74 -47.43
N ARG A 15 -2.72 6.09 -46.61
CA ARG A 15 -4.18 6.24 -46.68
C ARG A 15 -4.61 7.68 -46.39
N ARG A 16 -5.72 8.11 -46.99
CA ARG A 16 -6.38 9.39 -46.66
C ARG A 16 -7.56 9.11 -45.73
N TRP A 17 -7.69 9.90 -44.67
CA TRP A 17 -8.76 9.72 -43.69
C TRP A 17 -9.40 11.06 -43.32
N PRO A 18 -10.73 11.12 -43.07
CA PRO A 18 -11.37 12.34 -42.61
C PRO A 18 -10.91 12.69 -41.19
N GLY A 19 -10.42 13.90 -41.00
CA GLY A 19 -9.91 14.40 -39.72
C GLY A 19 -9.88 15.92 -39.67
N ARG A 20 -9.16 16.45 -38.69
CA ARG A 20 -8.72 17.85 -38.62
C ARG A 20 -7.22 17.86 -38.42
N VAL A 21 -6.51 18.89 -38.85
CA VAL A 21 -5.13 19.12 -38.39
C VAL A 21 -5.14 20.15 -37.26
N ARG A 22 -4.40 19.86 -36.19
CA ARG A 22 -4.19 20.81 -35.11
C ARG A 22 -2.75 20.71 -34.62
N ASP A 23 -2.10 21.87 -34.52
CA ASP A 23 -0.70 21.98 -34.09
C ASP A 23 0.25 21.11 -34.94
N GLY A 24 -0.05 20.99 -36.24
CA GLY A 24 0.72 20.16 -37.19
C GLY A 24 0.46 18.65 -37.11
N LEU A 25 -0.40 18.19 -36.20
CA LEU A 25 -0.75 16.78 -36.04
C LEU A 25 -2.20 16.50 -36.47
N PRO A 26 -2.46 15.37 -37.13
CA PRO A 26 -3.82 14.87 -37.32
C PRO A 26 -4.58 14.73 -35.99
N GLU A 27 -5.83 15.16 -35.96
CA GLU A 27 -6.75 15.06 -34.85
C GLU A 27 -8.03 14.33 -35.28
N PHE A 28 -8.39 13.31 -34.51
CA PHE A 28 -9.61 12.54 -34.68
C PHE A 28 -10.52 12.70 -33.45
N LYS A 29 -11.84 12.70 -33.66
CA LYS A 29 -12.79 12.64 -32.55
C LYS A 29 -12.95 11.21 -32.05
N PHE A 30 -13.50 11.05 -30.85
CA PHE A 30 -13.87 9.75 -30.32
C PHE A 30 -14.67 8.91 -31.34
N GLY A 31 -14.22 7.68 -31.59
CA GLY A 31 -14.82 6.76 -32.56
C GLY A 31 -14.48 7.04 -34.04
N GLN A 32 -13.71 8.09 -34.35
CA GLN A 32 -13.33 8.45 -35.73
C GLN A 32 -11.88 8.09 -36.09
N ALA A 33 -11.08 7.61 -35.13
CA ALA A 33 -9.70 7.24 -35.41
C ALA A 33 -9.63 5.99 -36.30
N PRO A 34 -8.78 5.98 -37.34
CA PRO A 34 -8.61 4.81 -38.20
C PRO A 34 -7.95 3.64 -37.46
N SER A 35 -8.11 2.44 -38.00
CA SER A 35 -7.40 1.25 -37.54
C SER A 35 -5.89 1.37 -37.79
N GLY A 36 -5.09 0.77 -36.90
CA GLY A 36 -3.62 0.85 -36.91
C GLY A 36 -3.05 2.00 -36.05
N LEU A 37 -3.92 2.78 -35.42
CA LEU A 37 -3.55 3.74 -34.37
C LEU A 37 -4.10 3.29 -33.02
N SER A 38 -3.24 3.27 -32.02
CA SER A 38 -3.63 2.98 -30.64
C SER A 38 -3.15 4.04 -29.66
N THR A 39 -3.95 4.25 -28.63
CA THR A 39 -3.53 5.01 -27.45
C THR A 39 -2.47 4.24 -26.65
N ARG A 40 -1.69 4.97 -25.84
CA ARG A 40 -0.72 4.34 -24.93
C ARG A 40 -1.33 3.27 -24.01
N ARG A 41 -2.60 3.44 -23.62
CA ARG A 41 -3.33 2.46 -22.80
C ARG A 41 -3.65 1.20 -23.58
N GLN A 42 -4.18 1.33 -24.80
CA GLN A 42 -4.47 0.20 -25.69
C GLN A 42 -3.21 -0.58 -26.06
N LEU A 43 -2.08 0.09 -26.31
CA LEU A 43 -0.80 -0.60 -26.51
C LEU A 43 -0.41 -1.41 -25.28
N ARG A 44 -0.55 -0.84 -24.07
CA ARG A 44 -0.21 -1.53 -22.81
C ARG A 44 -1.09 -2.76 -22.58
N GLU A 45 -2.38 -2.69 -22.90
CA GLU A 45 -3.31 -3.83 -22.83
C GLU A 45 -2.88 -4.98 -23.75
N ARG A 46 -2.22 -4.66 -24.87
CA ARG A 46 -1.65 -5.65 -25.82
C ARG A 46 -0.22 -6.08 -25.47
N GLY A 47 0.34 -5.68 -24.33
CA GLY A 47 1.74 -5.96 -23.97
C GLY A 47 2.77 -5.17 -24.79
N LEU A 48 2.34 -4.14 -25.52
CA LEU A 48 3.19 -3.30 -26.35
C LEU A 48 3.52 -1.96 -25.66
N CYS A 49 4.60 -1.35 -26.12
CA CYS A 49 5.01 0.00 -25.77
C CYS A 49 5.25 0.83 -27.04
N ARG A 50 5.26 2.15 -26.91
CA ARG A 50 5.42 3.08 -28.04
C ARG A 50 6.73 2.93 -28.84
N GLY A 51 7.72 2.19 -28.32
CA GLY A 51 8.95 1.92 -29.07
C GLY A 51 9.87 3.13 -29.30
N GLY A 52 9.62 4.26 -28.62
CA GLY A 52 10.36 5.52 -28.79
C GLY A 52 9.76 6.47 -29.84
N GLN A 53 8.68 6.07 -30.51
CA GLN A 53 8.06 6.92 -31.52
C GLN A 53 7.37 8.15 -30.91
N GLU A 54 7.40 9.26 -31.65
CA GLU A 54 6.60 10.45 -31.37
C GLU A 54 5.11 10.19 -31.65
N PRO A 55 4.19 10.92 -31.00
CA PRO A 55 2.77 10.83 -31.30
C PRO A 55 2.48 11.13 -32.77
N PHE A 56 1.71 10.27 -33.43
CA PHE A 56 1.28 10.50 -34.82
C PHE A 56 0.05 11.41 -34.88
N ALA A 57 -0.90 11.21 -33.96
CA ALA A 57 -2.17 11.93 -33.98
C ALA A 57 -2.72 12.16 -32.57
N ARG A 58 -3.74 13.01 -32.48
CA ARG A 58 -4.48 13.30 -31.25
C ARG A 58 -5.91 12.77 -31.35
N LEU A 59 -6.36 12.06 -30.32
CA LEU A 59 -7.76 11.67 -30.16
C LEU A 59 -8.41 12.62 -29.17
N THR A 60 -9.46 13.36 -29.57
CA THR A 60 -10.17 14.31 -28.69
C THR A 60 -11.61 13.92 -28.41
N TRP A 61 -12.06 14.19 -27.18
CA TRP A 61 -13.43 13.94 -26.75
C TRP A 61 -13.89 14.91 -25.66
N LYS A 62 -15.16 14.80 -25.24
CA LYS A 62 -15.81 15.72 -24.28
C LYS A 62 -15.66 17.20 -24.68
N ARG A 63 -15.98 17.52 -25.94
CA ARG A 63 -15.84 18.88 -26.52
C ARG A 63 -14.40 19.43 -26.39
N ASP A 64 -13.43 18.61 -26.78
CA ASP A 64 -11.99 18.96 -26.77
C ASP A 64 -11.37 19.22 -25.39
N ARG A 65 -12.08 18.91 -24.30
CA ARG A 65 -11.55 19.01 -22.94
C ARG A 65 -10.63 17.85 -22.54
N ARG A 66 -10.69 16.74 -23.27
CA ARG A 66 -9.84 15.58 -23.04
C ARG A 66 -9.23 15.12 -24.34
N PHE A 67 -7.99 14.70 -24.26
CA PHE A 67 -7.26 14.16 -25.38
C PHE A 67 -6.38 12.98 -24.98
N ALA A 68 -6.01 12.18 -25.97
CA ALA A 68 -5.03 11.11 -25.86
C ALA A 68 -4.16 11.11 -27.11
N TRP A 69 -2.89 10.78 -26.93
CA TRP A 69 -1.97 10.57 -28.04
C TRP A 69 -2.23 9.21 -28.69
N LEU A 70 -2.21 9.21 -30.03
CA LEU A 70 -2.28 8.03 -30.87
C LEU A 70 -0.91 7.74 -31.47
N TYR A 71 -0.56 6.47 -31.43
CA TYR A 71 0.71 5.92 -31.89
C TYR A 71 0.44 4.87 -32.96
N VAL A 72 1.39 4.69 -33.89
CA VAL A 72 1.29 3.69 -34.94
C VAL A 72 1.58 2.31 -34.35
N ASP A 73 0.66 1.38 -34.55
CA ASP A 73 0.75 0.01 -34.02
C ASP A 73 1.98 -0.72 -34.60
N ASP A 74 2.26 -0.58 -35.91
CA ASP A 74 3.39 -1.24 -36.60
C ASP A 74 4.76 -0.82 -36.05
N LYS A 75 4.85 0.37 -35.46
CA LYS A 75 6.08 0.91 -34.85
C LYS A 75 6.16 0.61 -33.34
N ALA A 76 5.11 0.03 -32.77
CA ALA A 76 5.12 -0.37 -31.38
C ALA A 76 6.09 -1.55 -31.17
N LYS A 77 6.64 -1.64 -29.97
CA LYS A 77 7.58 -2.71 -29.59
C LYS A 77 7.02 -3.47 -28.40
N THR A 78 7.31 -4.76 -28.31
CA THR A 78 7.01 -5.55 -27.11
C THR A 78 7.59 -4.87 -25.88
N LYS A 79 6.77 -4.73 -24.84
CA LYS A 79 7.23 -4.18 -23.57
C LYS A 79 8.28 -5.13 -22.98
N ARG A 80 9.46 -4.61 -22.63
CA ARG A 80 10.48 -5.38 -21.91
C ARG A 80 9.94 -5.79 -20.53
N THR A 81 10.11 -7.06 -20.19
CA THR A 81 9.90 -7.57 -18.84
C THR A 81 11.12 -7.20 -17.99
N ALA A 82 10.88 -6.68 -16.78
CA ALA A 82 11.96 -6.41 -15.85
C ALA A 82 12.53 -7.74 -15.34
N THR A 83 13.84 -7.80 -15.17
CA THR A 83 14.52 -8.95 -14.53
C THR A 83 14.25 -8.94 -13.02
N ASP A 84 14.42 -10.08 -12.36
CA ASP A 84 14.24 -10.18 -10.90
C ASP A 84 15.18 -9.25 -10.14
N LYS A 85 16.44 -9.12 -10.58
CA LYS A 85 17.40 -8.15 -10.03
C LYS A 85 16.88 -6.71 -10.13
N GLN A 86 16.27 -6.34 -11.25
CA GLN A 86 15.66 -5.01 -11.41
C GLN A 86 14.44 -4.81 -10.52
N LEU A 87 13.61 -5.85 -10.35
CA LEU A 87 12.46 -5.80 -9.46
C LEU A 87 12.89 -5.67 -8.00
N GLY A 88 13.90 -6.45 -7.57
CA GLY A 88 14.51 -6.34 -6.25
C GLY A 88 15.10 -4.96 -5.99
N ALA A 89 15.82 -4.38 -6.95
CA ALA A 89 16.34 -3.01 -6.85
C ALA A 89 15.21 -1.96 -6.68
N VAL A 90 14.11 -2.10 -7.42
CA VAL A 90 12.94 -1.22 -7.29
C VAL A 90 12.27 -1.41 -5.92
N GLN A 91 12.13 -2.63 -5.43
CA GLN A 91 11.59 -2.92 -4.11
C GLN A 91 12.45 -2.30 -3.00
N LYS A 92 13.78 -2.46 -3.05
CA LYS A 92 14.73 -1.80 -2.12
C LYS A 92 14.56 -0.28 -2.15
N ALA A 93 14.45 0.33 -3.34
CA ALA A 93 14.24 1.77 -3.48
C ALA A 93 12.87 2.24 -2.93
N LEU A 94 11.81 1.46 -3.14
CA LEU A 94 10.47 1.77 -2.61
C LEU A 94 10.43 1.64 -1.08
N ALA A 95 11.10 0.64 -0.51
CA ALA A 95 11.22 0.47 0.94
C ALA A 95 11.99 1.66 1.56
N ALA A 96 13.09 2.10 0.95
CA ALA A 96 13.83 3.27 1.43
C ALA A 96 13.00 4.56 1.46
N ARG A 97 12.02 4.72 0.54
CA ARG A 97 11.09 5.86 0.50
C ARG A 97 9.98 5.81 1.57
N LYS A 98 9.91 4.71 2.31
CA LYS A 98 8.91 4.45 3.34
C LYS A 98 9.50 4.51 4.75
N VAL A 99 10.65 5.18 4.93
CA VAL A 99 11.29 5.32 6.25
C VAL A 99 11.25 6.77 6.69
N CYS A 100 10.54 7.02 7.80
CA CYS A 100 10.50 8.28 8.52
C CYS A 100 11.79 8.46 9.33
N ALA A 101 12.33 9.67 9.39
CA ALA A 101 13.50 10.01 10.20
C ALA A 101 13.25 9.87 11.71
N GLU A 102 11.99 9.95 12.16
CA GLU A 102 11.61 9.90 13.58
C GLU A 102 11.12 8.50 13.98
N CYS A 103 10.02 8.04 13.36
CA CYS A 103 9.34 6.81 13.77
C CYS A 103 9.71 5.57 12.92
N GLY A 104 10.55 5.71 11.89
CA GLY A 104 11.01 4.58 11.08
C GLY A 104 10.08 4.15 9.94
N PRO A 105 10.07 2.85 9.58
CA PRO A 105 9.26 2.29 8.50
C PRO A 105 7.77 2.57 8.68
N VAL A 106 7.15 3.05 7.61
CA VAL A 106 5.72 3.37 7.55
C VAL A 106 5.12 2.81 6.25
N GLU A 107 3.81 2.59 6.23
CA GLU A 107 3.17 2.00 5.03
C GLU A 107 3.02 2.96 3.85
N HIS A 108 3.16 4.25 4.10
CA HIS A 108 3.01 5.32 3.10
C HIS A 108 4.34 5.93 2.69
N PHE A 109 4.36 6.65 1.56
CA PHE A 109 5.57 7.34 1.13
C PHE A 109 5.86 8.55 2.03
N VAL A 110 7.11 8.62 2.46
CA VAL A 110 7.63 9.71 3.29
C VAL A 110 7.97 10.91 2.42
N ARG A 111 7.77 12.12 2.96
CA ARG A 111 8.06 13.37 2.25
C ARG A 111 9.57 13.51 2.07
N THR A 112 10.01 13.97 0.90
CA THR A 112 11.45 14.10 0.61
C THR A 112 12.10 15.32 1.27
N THR A 113 11.32 16.36 1.59
CA THR A 113 11.83 17.65 2.08
C THR A 113 12.36 17.56 3.51
N ASP A 114 11.59 16.97 4.41
CA ASP A 114 11.91 16.82 5.85
C ASP A 114 12.14 15.36 6.26
N ARG A 115 11.90 14.40 5.36
CA ARG A 115 12.00 12.95 5.63
C ARG A 115 11.08 12.50 6.76
N LEU A 116 9.94 13.17 6.93
CA LEU A 116 8.93 12.81 7.92
C LEU A 116 7.70 12.18 7.28
N CYS A 117 7.11 11.24 8.00
CA CYS A 117 5.79 10.70 7.69
C CYS A 117 4.72 11.79 7.88
N GLY A 118 3.51 11.56 7.38
CA GLY A 118 2.43 12.55 7.47
C GLY A 118 2.13 12.97 8.91
N ASP A 119 2.17 12.02 9.84
CA ASP A 119 1.82 12.23 11.25
C ASP A 119 2.91 13.00 12.00
N CYS A 120 4.19 12.62 11.85
CA CYS A 120 5.31 13.34 12.46
C CYS A 120 5.44 14.76 11.90
N HIS A 121 5.18 14.95 10.61
CA HIS A 121 5.13 16.28 10.01
C HIS A 121 4.02 17.13 10.62
N ALA A 122 2.80 16.57 10.74
CA ALA A 122 1.66 17.26 11.35
C ALA A 122 1.88 17.57 12.83
N ALA A 123 2.61 16.71 13.55
CA ALA A 123 2.99 16.92 14.95
C ALA A 123 4.09 17.98 15.15
N GLY A 124 4.65 18.54 14.06
CA GLY A 124 5.68 19.57 14.13
C GLY A 124 7.04 19.07 14.61
N VAL A 125 7.32 17.77 14.43
CA VAL A 125 8.63 17.20 14.77
C VAL A 125 9.69 17.85 13.88
N THR A 126 10.77 18.32 14.49
CA THR A 126 11.97 18.74 13.76
C THR A 126 12.82 17.50 13.48
N PRO A 127 13.11 17.17 12.21
CA PRO A 127 13.94 16.01 11.89
C PRO A 127 15.29 16.12 12.59
N THR A 128 15.79 15.00 13.11
CA THR A 128 17.16 14.93 13.63
C THR A 128 18.15 15.22 12.51
N GLU A 129 19.30 15.83 12.83
CA GLU A 129 20.31 16.21 11.82
C GLU A 129 20.83 15.00 11.00
N GLY A 130 20.70 13.77 11.53
CA GLY A 130 21.03 12.52 10.84
C GLY A 130 19.90 11.93 9.96
N GLY A 131 18.72 12.56 9.90
CA GLY A 131 17.59 12.07 9.11
C GLY A 131 17.22 10.61 9.44
N THR A 132 17.23 9.73 8.43
CA THR A 132 16.91 8.31 8.62
C THR A 132 18.09 7.47 9.13
N ASP A 133 19.30 8.03 9.21
CA ASP A 133 20.50 7.27 9.57
C ASP A 133 20.56 6.98 11.07
N ALA A 134 20.04 7.89 11.90
CA ALA A 134 19.88 7.65 13.32
C ALA A 134 18.95 6.45 13.57
N TRP A 135 17.77 6.44 12.92
CA TRP A 135 16.82 5.33 13.02
C TRP A 135 17.42 4.01 12.53
N ARG A 136 18.11 4.01 11.37
CA ARG A 136 18.76 2.80 10.82
C ARG A 136 19.85 2.24 11.74
N THR A 137 20.64 3.13 12.35
CA THR A 137 21.73 2.74 13.26
C THR A 137 21.16 2.15 14.56
N LEU A 138 20.15 2.79 15.15
CA LEU A 138 19.51 2.34 16.39
C LEU A 138 18.85 0.96 16.26
N HIS A 139 18.26 0.67 15.09
CA HIS A 139 17.56 -0.59 14.85
C HIS A 139 18.39 -1.64 14.09
N GLY A 140 19.71 -1.44 13.97
CA GLY A 140 20.60 -2.41 13.33
C GLY A 140 20.21 -2.73 11.89
N TRP A 141 19.59 -1.77 11.18
CA TRP A 141 19.14 -1.95 9.80
C TRP A 141 20.36 -1.93 8.89
N GLN A 142 21.02 -3.09 8.78
CA GLN A 142 22.12 -3.27 7.85
C GLN A 142 21.55 -3.15 6.43
N ALA A 143 22.03 -2.16 5.70
CA ALA A 143 21.99 -2.23 4.24
C ALA A 143 22.82 -3.46 3.88
N ALA A 144 22.16 -4.60 3.66
CA ALA A 144 22.81 -5.74 3.05
C ALA A 144 23.13 -5.35 1.60
N ASP A 145 24.24 -4.63 1.45
CA ASP A 145 25.09 -4.64 0.27
C ASP A 145 25.78 -6.00 0.22
N THR A 146 25.02 -7.09 0.20
CA THR A 146 25.50 -8.32 -0.39
C THR A 146 25.31 -8.15 -1.89
N ASP A 147 26.41 -7.77 -2.55
CA ASP A 147 26.56 -8.06 -3.97
C ASP A 147 26.29 -9.56 -4.15
N ASP A 148 25.19 -9.87 -4.82
CA ASP A 148 24.70 -11.21 -5.20
C ASP A 148 25.64 -11.94 -6.20
N ASP A 149 26.95 -11.77 -6.04
CA ASP A 149 28.01 -12.55 -6.69
C ASP A 149 28.81 -13.28 -5.59
N ALA A 150 28.10 -14.00 -4.72
CA ALA A 150 28.72 -14.98 -3.83
C ALA A 150 28.62 -16.36 -4.52
N GLU A 151 29.70 -16.77 -5.19
CA GLU A 151 29.94 -18.19 -5.40
C GLU A 151 29.98 -18.90 -4.05
N ASP A 152 29.57 -20.17 -4.02
CA ASP A 152 29.46 -21.03 -2.84
C ASP A 152 30.73 -20.97 -1.95
N VAL A 153 30.74 -20.05 -0.98
CA VAL A 153 31.75 -20.01 0.08
C VAL A 153 31.25 -20.93 1.18
N GLU A 154 31.94 -22.06 1.39
CA GLU A 154 31.68 -22.94 2.53
C GLU A 154 31.64 -22.12 3.83
N GLU A 155 30.49 -22.17 4.50
CA GLU A 155 30.24 -21.48 5.77
C GLU A 155 31.36 -21.81 6.78
N SER A 156 32.09 -20.79 7.22
CA SER A 156 33.23 -20.96 8.11
C SER A 156 32.78 -21.48 9.48
N ALA A 157 33.68 -22.12 10.24
CA ALA A 157 33.36 -22.62 11.58
C ALA A 157 32.88 -21.50 12.53
N GLU A 158 33.43 -20.29 12.39
CA GLU A 158 33.03 -19.11 13.14
C GLU A 158 31.62 -18.64 12.76
N GLN A 159 31.25 -18.74 11.48
CA GLN A 159 29.89 -18.45 11.02
C GLN A 159 28.87 -19.46 11.57
N ARG A 160 29.20 -20.75 11.57
CA ARG A 160 28.34 -21.79 12.16
C ARG A 160 28.13 -21.60 13.66
N GLU A 161 29.18 -21.20 14.38
CA GLU A 161 29.08 -20.93 15.82
C GLU A 161 28.24 -19.67 16.11
N ALA A 162 28.38 -18.63 15.29
CA ALA A 162 27.56 -17.43 15.35
C ALA A 162 26.08 -17.73 15.06
N THR A 163 25.78 -18.50 14.00
CA THR A 163 24.42 -18.92 13.67
C THR A 163 23.80 -19.75 14.81
N ALA A 164 24.55 -20.71 15.36
CA ALA A 164 24.09 -21.49 16.51
C ALA A 164 23.90 -20.65 17.79
N ALA A 165 24.63 -19.55 17.96
CA ALA A 165 24.41 -18.60 19.06
C ALA A 165 23.12 -17.79 18.85
N VAL A 166 22.84 -17.35 17.62
CA VAL A 166 21.60 -16.64 17.27
C VAL A 166 20.38 -17.55 17.44
N GLU A 167 20.45 -18.81 17.03
CA GLU A 167 19.36 -19.77 17.20
C GLU A 167 19.07 -20.04 18.70
N ARG A 168 20.11 -20.17 19.52
CA ARG A 168 19.95 -20.28 20.98
C ARG A 168 19.32 -19.03 21.59
N ALA A 169 19.73 -17.84 21.15
CA ALA A 169 19.13 -16.59 21.61
C ALA A 169 17.65 -16.50 21.19
N ALA A 170 17.32 -16.89 19.95
CA ALA A 170 15.95 -16.92 19.45
C ALA A 170 15.06 -17.90 20.24
N ALA A 171 15.60 -19.08 20.61
CA ALA A 171 14.89 -20.04 21.45
C ALA A 171 14.62 -19.49 22.87
N THR A 172 15.58 -18.78 23.45
CA THR A 172 15.39 -18.09 24.75
C THR A 172 14.31 -17.02 24.64
N VAL A 173 14.33 -16.20 23.57
CA VAL A 173 13.30 -15.18 23.33
C VAL A 173 11.93 -15.82 23.16
N ALA A 174 11.81 -16.92 22.41
CA ALA A 174 10.56 -17.64 22.25
C ALA A 174 10.01 -18.19 23.57
N THR A 175 10.89 -18.64 24.47
CA THR A 175 10.52 -19.10 25.82
C THR A 175 9.98 -17.94 26.66
N VAL A 176 10.69 -16.81 26.70
CA VAL A 176 10.26 -15.61 27.43
C VAL A 176 8.93 -15.07 26.90
N VAL A 177 8.72 -15.10 25.58
CA VAL A 177 7.45 -14.69 24.97
C VAL A 177 6.31 -15.63 25.37
N ALA A 178 6.55 -16.95 25.42
CA ALA A 178 5.57 -17.92 25.87
C ALA A 178 5.20 -17.73 27.36
N ASP A 179 6.19 -17.47 28.21
CA ASP A 179 5.98 -17.19 29.64
C ASP A 179 5.15 -15.92 29.85
N ASN A 180 5.45 -14.85 29.11
CA ASN A 180 4.69 -13.61 29.17
C ASN A 180 3.23 -13.81 28.69
N GLN A 181 3.02 -14.57 27.62
CA GLN A 181 1.66 -14.89 27.14
C GLN A 181 0.86 -15.73 28.14
N HIS A 182 1.52 -16.56 28.95
CA HIS A 182 0.86 -17.30 30.01
C HIS A 182 0.44 -16.37 31.15
N ALA A 183 1.33 -15.47 31.56
CA ALA A 183 1.03 -14.46 32.58
C ALA A 183 -0.12 -13.51 32.16
N ASP A 184 -0.16 -13.10 30.88
CA ASP A 184 -1.25 -12.28 30.35
C ASP A 184 -2.61 -13.02 30.43
N ARG A 185 -2.63 -14.31 30.06
CA ARG A 185 -3.83 -15.16 30.15
C ARG A 185 -4.32 -15.35 31.58
N ASP A 186 -3.41 -15.55 32.52
CA ASP A 186 -3.74 -15.68 33.94
C ASP A 186 -4.33 -14.35 34.48
N GLY A 187 -3.82 -13.22 33.99
CA GLY A 187 -4.38 -11.89 34.26
C GLY A 187 -5.80 -11.73 33.70
N GLU A 188 -6.05 -12.16 32.45
CA GLU A 188 -7.39 -12.14 31.84
C GLU A 188 -8.39 -13.03 32.59
N GLN A 189 -7.98 -14.22 33.03
CA GLN A 189 -8.82 -15.11 33.84
C GLN A 189 -9.22 -14.50 35.18
N ALA A 190 -8.28 -13.82 35.87
CA ALA A 190 -8.57 -13.15 37.13
C ALA A 190 -9.60 -12.01 36.97
N VAL A 191 -9.53 -11.29 35.84
CA VAL A 191 -10.50 -10.23 35.51
C VAL A 191 -11.87 -10.82 35.17
N ASP A 192 -11.93 -11.91 34.40
CA ASP A 192 -13.17 -12.62 34.09
C ASP A 192 -13.85 -13.18 35.35
N GLU A 193 -13.07 -13.72 36.29
CA GLU A 193 -13.56 -14.17 37.59
C GLU A 193 -14.13 -13.01 38.43
N GLN A 194 -13.48 -11.84 38.41
CA GLN A 194 -13.96 -10.63 39.07
C GLN A 194 -15.29 -10.15 38.48
N TYR A 195 -15.42 -10.12 37.15
CA TYR A 195 -16.68 -9.77 36.48
C TYR A 195 -17.79 -10.79 36.79
N ALA A 196 -17.47 -12.08 36.89
CA ALA A 196 -18.42 -13.11 37.28
C ALA A 196 -18.86 -12.99 38.76
N ALA A 197 -18.00 -12.47 39.64
CA ALA A 197 -18.37 -12.13 41.02
C ALA A 197 -19.36 -10.96 41.06
N TRP A 198 -19.05 -9.84 40.39
CA TRP A 198 -19.96 -8.69 40.33
C TRP A 198 -21.31 -9.03 39.74
N ARG A 199 -21.35 -9.84 38.66
CA ARG A 199 -22.63 -10.29 38.08
C ARG A 199 -23.46 -11.12 39.07
N ARG A 200 -22.83 -11.90 39.96
CA ARG A 200 -23.54 -12.63 41.02
C ARG A 200 -24.07 -11.69 42.09
N ASP A 201 -23.28 -10.69 42.49
CA ASP A 201 -23.70 -9.69 43.48
C ASP A 201 -24.91 -8.90 42.95
N ASP A 202 -24.90 -8.50 41.68
CA ASP A 202 -26.04 -7.84 41.02
C ASP A 202 -27.29 -8.74 41.01
N GLN A 203 -27.14 -10.02 40.67
CA GLN A 203 -28.26 -10.98 40.69
C GLN A 203 -28.85 -11.17 42.09
N VAL A 204 -28.00 -11.17 43.14
CA VAL A 204 -28.45 -11.24 44.53
C VAL A 204 -29.18 -9.96 44.93
N ALA A 205 -28.68 -8.79 44.50
CA ALA A 205 -29.32 -7.50 44.74
C ALA A 205 -30.70 -7.42 44.04
N ASP A 206 -30.80 -7.85 42.79
CA ASP A 206 -32.05 -7.91 42.03
C ASP A 206 -33.05 -8.88 42.69
N ALA A 207 -32.61 -10.07 43.09
CA ALA A 207 -33.46 -11.03 43.78
C ALA A 207 -33.94 -10.51 45.15
N ALA A 208 -33.09 -9.78 45.88
CA ALA A 208 -33.50 -9.14 47.14
C ALA A 208 -34.56 -8.05 46.90
N ALA A 209 -34.39 -7.23 45.86
CA ALA A 209 -35.36 -6.21 45.47
C ALA A 209 -36.71 -6.80 45.01
N ASP A 210 -36.69 -7.91 44.27
CA ASP A 210 -37.90 -8.65 43.88
C ASP A 210 -38.62 -9.26 45.10
N THR A 211 -37.88 -9.70 46.12
CA THR A 211 -38.45 -10.24 47.36
C THR A 211 -39.10 -9.14 48.21
N GLU A 212 -38.48 -7.95 48.27
CA GLU A 212 -39.00 -6.76 48.94
C GLU A 212 -40.27 -6.24 48.24
N THR A 213 -40.25 -6.18 46.91
CA THR A 213 -41.42 -5.83 46.08
C THR A 213 -42.54 -6.88 46.25
N GLY A 214 -42.22 -8.17 46.28
CA GLY A 214 -43.20 -9.24 46.54
C GLY A 214 -43.84 -9.18 47.93
N GLN A 215 -43.11 -8.73 48.96
CA GLN A 215 -43.65 -8.46 50.30
C GLN A 215 -44.59 -7.24 50.30
N GLU A 216 -44.27 -6.21 49.52
CA GLU A 216 -45.11 -5.01 49.36
C GLU A 216 -46.46 -5.35 48.67
N TRP A 217 -46.46 -6.25 47.68
CA TRP A 217 -47.69 -6.69 46.99
C TRP A 217 -48.53 -7.72 47.78
N ALA A 218 -47.93 -8.56 48.63
CA ALA A 218 -48.66 -9.51 49.47
C ALA A 218 -49.48 -8.82 50.59
N GLY A 219 -49.14 -7.58 50.94
CA GLY A 219 -49.88 -6.77 51.92
C GLY A 219 -51.14 -6.09 51.38
N LEU A 220 -51.32 -6.04 50.05
CA LEU A 220 -52.45 -5.32 49.41
C LEU A 220 -53.71 -6.17 49.23
N ASP A 221 -53.64 -7.50 49.40
CA ASP A 221 -54.78 -8.42 49.20
C ASP A 221 -55.57 -8.75 50.49
N GLN A 222 -55.21 -8.18 51.65
CA GLN A 222 -55.94 -8.40 52.92
C GLN A 222 -57.01 -7.33 53.23
N GLY A 223 -57.39 -6.49 52.25
CA GLY A 223 -58.24 -5.31 52.46
C GLY A 223 -59.54 -5.26 51.66
N ALA A 224 -60.07 -6.38 51.16
CA ALA A 224 -61.35 -6.39 50.44
C ALA A 224 -62.25 -7.58 50.87
N ALA A 225 -62.88 -7.44 52.04
CA ALA A 225 -64.09 -8.16 52.44
C ALA A 225 -64.93 -7.29 53.38
#